data_AF-A6MZT0-F1
#
_entry.id   AF-A6MZT0-F1
#
_cell.length_a   1.000
_cell.length_b   1.000
_cell.length_c   1.000
_cell.angle_alpha   90.00
_cell.angle_beta   90.00
_cell.angle_gamma   90.00
#
_symmetry.space_group_name_H-M   'P 1'
#
loop_
_entity.id
_entity.type
_entity.pdbx_description
1 polymer ?
#
loop_
_entity_poly.entity_id
_entity_poly.type
_entity_poly.pdbx_seq_one_letter_code
_entity_poly.pdbx_strand_id
1 'polypeptide(L)' 'RAARLMRYREKRKNRRFEKTIRYASRKAYAETRPRVKGRFAKRADDHDAAAPPPQIMLDFAGYGVVPTF' A
#
# COMPACT_ATOMS: atom_id res chain seq x y z
N ARG A 1 -27.96 -17.74 -11.93
CA ARG A 1 -27.03 -17.37 -13.04
C ARG A 1 -27.49 -16.12 -13.80
N ALA A 2 -28.74 -16.05 -14.25
CA ALA A 2 -29.29 -14.92 -15.01
C ALA A 2 -29.16 -13.55 -14.30
N ALA A 3 -29.56 -13.45 -13.02
CA ALA A 3 -29.42 -12.21 -12.24
C ALA A 3 -27.97 -11.68 -12.15
N ARG A 4 -26.99 -12.59 -12.07
CA ARG A 4 -25.56 -12.23 -12.04
C ARG A 4 -25.09 -11.67 -13.38
N LEU A 5 -25.58 -12.23 -14.49
CA LEU A 5 -25.27 -11.76 -15.84
C LEU A 5 -25.90 -10.39 -16.14
N MET A 6 -27.13 -10.15 -15.67
CA MET A 6 -27.78 -8.85 -15.77
C MET A 6 -27.01 -7.77 -15.01
N ARG A 7 -26.66 -8.04 -13.74
CA ARG A 7 -25.81 -7.14 -12.94
C ARG A 7 -24.45 -6.86 -13.60
N TYR A 8 -23.85 -7.85 -14.26
CA TYR A 8 -22.59 -7.66 -15.00
C TYR A 8 -22.77 -6.73 -16.21
N ARG A 9 -23.82 -6.94 -17.02
CA ARG A 9 -24.11 -6.11 -18.20
C ARG A 9 -24.40 -4.66 -17.81
N GLU A 10 -25.19 -4.45 -16.77
CA GLU A 10 -25.47 -3.12 -16.20
C GLU A 10 -24.20 -2.44 -15.70
N LYS A 11 -23.40 -3.15 -14.88
CA LYS A 11 -22.10 -2.63 -14.43
C LYS A 11 -21.13 -2.33 -15.57
N ARG A 12 -21.19 -3.08 -16.68
CA ARG A 12 -20.34 -2.85 -17.86
C ARG A 12 -20.72 -1.56 -18.58
N LYS A 13 -22.02 -1.27 -18.72
CA LYS A 13 -22.52 -0.01 -19.30
C LYS A 13 -22.14 1.20 -18.44
N ASN A 14 -22.16 1.04 -17.11
CA ASN A 14 -21.88 2.13 -16.16
C ASN A 14 -20.40 2.28 -15.78
N ARG A 15 -19.47 1.71 -16.55
CA ARG A 15 -18.03 1.88 -16.28
C ARG A 15 -17.62 3.31 -16.59
N ARG A 16 -16.91 3.94 -15.65
CA ARG A 16 -16.32 5.26 -15.84
C ARG A 16 -14.84 5.08 -16.20
N PHE A 17 -14.43 5.58 -17.37
CA PHE A 17 -13.04 5.50 -17.86
C PHE A 17 -12.25 6.78 -17.59
N GLU A 18 -12.94 7.86 -17.24
CA GLU A 18 -12.32 9.12 -16.85
C GLU A 18 -11.52 8.97 -15.55
N LYS A 19 -10.43 9.73 -15.45
CA LYS A 19 -9.60 9.77 -14.24
C LYS A 19 -10.40 10.35 -13.08
N THR A 20 -10.83 9.47 -12.17
CA THR A 20 -11.57 9.87 -10.98
C THR A 20 -10.64 10.00 -9.77
N ILE A 21 -10.58 11.19 -9.18
CA ILE A 21 -9.84 11.44 -7.94
C ILE A 21 -10.79 11.20 -6.77
N ARG A 22 -10.66 10.05 -6.10
CA ARG A 22 -11.55 9.70 -4.97
C ARG A 22 -11.14 10.35 -3.64
N TYR A 23 -9.84 10.58 -3.45
CA TYR A 23 -9.30 11.12 -2.20
C TYR A 23 -8.58 12.44 -2.46
N ALA A 24 -9.27 13.55 -2.23
CA ALA A 24 -8.75 14.89 -2.49
C ALA A 24 -7.52 15.22 -1.63
N SER A 25 -7.55 14.88 -0.33
CA SER A 25 -6.43 15.12 0.59
C SER A 25 -5.14 14.43 0.13
N ARG A 26 -5.23 13.17 -0.31
CA ARG A 26 -4.06 12.42 -0.83
C ARG A 26 -3.52 13.02 -2.12
N LYS A 27 -4.40 13.57 -2.98
CA LYS A 27 -3.97 14.29 -4.19
C LYS A 27 -3.18 15.54 -3.82
N ALA A 28 -3.70 16.36 -2.91
CA ALA A 28 -3.02 17.58 -2.45
C ALA A 28 -1.62 17.27 -1.88
N TYR A 29 -1.49 16.22 -1.06
CA TYR A 29 -0.19 15.80 -0.53
C TYR A 29 0.79 15.31 -1.61
N ALA A 30 0.28 14.68 -2.68
CA ALA A 30 1.11 14.20 -3.78
C ALA A 30 1.57 15.32 -4.73
N GLU A 31 0.83 16.43 -4.79
CA GLU A 31 1.15 17.61 -5.57
C GLU A 31 2.25 18.45 -4.92
N THR A 32 2.27 18.56 -3.59
CA THR A 32 3.26 19.35 -2.85
C THR A 32 4.56 18.60 -2.52
N ARG A 33 4.58 17.26 -2.63
CA ARG A 33 5.75 16.44 -2.26
C ARG A 33 6.88 16.53 -3.31
N PRO A 34 8.16 16.70 -2.90
CA PRO A 34 9.28 16.86 -3.82
C PRO A 34 9.50 15.61 -4.69
N ARG A 35 9.85 15.83 -5.96
CA ARG A 35 10.09 14.78 -6.96
C ARG A 35 11.43 14.96 -7.67
N VAL A 36 12.07 13.83 -7.99
CA VAL A 36 13.25 13.76 -8.86
C VAL A 36 12.94 12.77 -9.98
N LYS A 37 12.97 13.22 -11.24
CA LYS A 37 12.62 12.41 -12.44
C LYS A 37 11.27 11.67 -12.31
N GLY A 38 10.26 12.34 -11.75
CA GLY A 38 8.89 11.82 -11.57
C GLY A 38 8.67 10.93 -10.32
N ARG A 39 9.73 10.50 -9.65
CA ARG A 39 9.69 9.72 -8.40
C ARG A 39 9.69 10.65 -7.20
N PHE A 40 9.02 10.28 -6.11
CA PHE A 40 9.14 11.03 -4.86
C PHE A 40 10.55 10.90 -4.29
N ALA A 41 11.12 12.02 -3.85
CA ALA A 41 12.36 12.00 -3.09
C ALA A 41 12.10 11.53 -1.65
N LYS A 42 13.00 10.71 -1.10
CA LYS A 42 13.06 10.48 0.35
C LYS A 42 13.62 11.77 0.96
N ARG A 43 13.11 12.19 2.13
CA ARG A 43 13.76 13.27 2.88
C ARG A 43 15.15 12.75 3.27
N ALA A 44 16.17 13.54 3.03
CA ALA A 44 17.57 13.15 3.21
C ALA A 44 17.98 13.04 4.69
N ASP A 45 17.04 13.28 5.62
CA ASP A 45 17.33 13.46 7.05
C ASP A 45 16.82 12.29 7.90
N ASP A 46 16.96 11.06 7.40
CA ASP A 46 16.92 9.85 8.24
C ASP A 46 17.96 8.89 7.63
N HIS A 47 19.18 9.02 8.15
CA HIS A 47 20.39 8.22 7.96
C HIS A 47 20.22 6.86 7.25
N ASP A 48 21.11 6.59 6.29
CA ASP A 48 21.65 5.26 5.97
C ASP A 48 20.69 4.07 6.09
N ALA A 49 19.85 3.86 5.07
CA ALA A 49 19.15 2.59 4.88
C ALA A 49 19.83 1.73 3.81
N ALA A 50 21.15 1.62 3.91
CA ALA A 50 21.84 0.36 3.65
C ALA A 50 21.96 -0.37 5.00
N ALA A 51 20.83 -0.59 5.67
CA ALA A 51 20.78 -1.60 6.71
C ALA A 51 20.94 -2.95 5.97
N PRO A 52 21.94 -3.78 6.29
CA PRO A 52 21.92 -5.16 5.83
C PRO A 52 20.57 -5.77 6.24
N PRO A 53 20.01 -6.71 5.45
CA PRO A 53 18.80 -7.42 5.87
C PRO A 53 19.03 -7.90 7.30
N PRO A 54 18.05 -7.79 8.22
CA PRO A 54 18.23 -8.28 9.57
C PRO A 54 18.65 -9.74 9.43
N GLN A 55 19.90 -10.03 9.76
CA GLN A 55 20.36 -11.39 9.90
C GLN A 55 19.42 -11.95 10.95
N ILE A 56 18.63 -12.94 10.56
CA ILE A 56 17.80 -13.71 11.48
C ILE A 56 18.82 -14.47 12.35
N MET A 57 19.40 -13.78 13.33
CA MET A 57 20.21 -14.39 14.37
C MET A 57 19.22 -15.14 15.25
N LEU A 58 19.13 -16.42 14.92
CA LEU A 58 18.91 -17.59 15.75
C LEU A 58 18.88 -17.38 17.28
N ASP A 59 17.92 -16.64 17.81
CA ASP A 59 17.60 -16.66 19.25
C ASP A 59 16.53 -17.73 19.52
N PHE A 60 17.00 -18.97 19.57
CA PHE A 60 16.26 -20.17 19.97
C PHE A 60 15.99 -20.16 21.49
N ALA A 61 15.31 -19.14 22.03
CA ALA A 61 15.05 -19.02 23.47
C ALA A 61 13.75 -18.29 23.86
N GLY A 62 12.76 -18.21 22.97
CA GLY A 62 11.59 -17.34 23.17
C GLY A 62 10.21 -17.95 22.91
N TYR A 63 10.07 -19.27 22.79
CA TYR A 63 8.73 -19.87 22.65
C TYR A 63 8.05 -19.90 24.02
N GLY A 64 7.22 -18.88 24.29
CA GLY A 64 6.35 -18.85 25.46
C GLY A 64 5.40 -20.04 25.45
N VAL A 65 5.63 -20.98 26.38
CA VAL A 65 4.66 -22.01 26.74
C VAL A 65 3.44 -21.31 27.33
N VAL A 66 2.28 -21.46 26.70
CA VAL A 66 0.99 -20.99 27.24
C VAL A 66 0.52 -22.00 28.29
N PRO A 67 0.39 -21.64 29.58
CA PRO A 67 -0.16 -22.54 30.58
C PRO A 67 -1.67 -22.70 30.34
N THR A 68 -2.10 -23.93 30.09
CA THR A 68 -3.51 -24.32 30.10
C THR A 68 -3.91 -24.66 31.55
N PHE A 69 -4.86 -23.92 32.11
CA PHE A 69 -5.68 -24.35 33.25
C PHE A 69 -7.13 -24.43 32.79
#